data_AF-A0A925LVM8-F1
#
_entry.id   AF-A0A925LVM8-F1
#
_cell.length_a   1.000
_cell.length_b   1.000
_cell.length_c   1.000
_cell.angle_alpha   90.00
_cell.angle_beta   90.00
_cell.angle_gamma   90.00
#
_symmetry.space_group_name_H-M   'P 1'
#
loop_
_entity.id
_entity.type
_entity.pdbx_description
1 polymer ?
#
loop_
_entity_poly.entity_id
_entity_poly.type
_entity_poly.pdbx_seq_one_letter_code
_entity_poly.pdbx_strand_id
1 'polypeptide(L)' 'MSRSSGEPAVFGYTPDGRYIIVVYCEIDEFSAYPVTAFEVQEPQR' A
#
# COMPACT_ATOMS: atom_id res chain seq x y z
N MET A 1 -0.74 -22.55 2.50
CA MET A 1 -0.19 -21.58 3.46
C MET A 1 -0.80 -20.22 3.15
N SER A 2 -1.52 -19.63 4.10
CA SER A 2 -2.10 -18.28 3.96
C SER A 2 -1.01 -17.26 4.30
N ARG A 3 -0.73 -16.31 3.39
CA ARG A 3 0.13 -15.14 3.66
C ARG A 3 -0.70 -14.00 4.27
N SER A 4 -1.38 -14.28 5.38
CA SER A 4 -2.19 -13.24 6.06
C SER A 4 -1.43 -12.50 7.17
N SER A 5 -0.15 -12.80 7.34
CA SER A 5 0.73 -12.11 8.30
C SER A 5 1.31 -10.86 7.66
N GLY A 6 0.65 -9.71 7.87
CA GLY A 6 1.23 -8.37 7.70
C GLY A 6 1.87 -8.10 6.34
N GLU A 7 1.07 -8.12 5.27
CA GLU A 7 1.56 -7.72 3.95
C GLU A 7 2.10 -6.28 3.99
N PRO A 8 3.26 -6.01 3.36
CA PRO A 8 3.82 -4.67 3.26
C PRO A 8 2.77 -3.67 2.77
N ALA A 9 2.66 -2.53 3.44
CA ALA A 9 1.75 -1.49 3.06
C ALA A 9 2.37 -0.10 3.20
N VAL A 10 2.06 0.77 2.25
CA VAL A 10 2.52 2.16 2.22
C VAL A 10 1.34 3.10 2.04
N PHE A 11 1.37 4.23 2.74
CA PHE A 11 0.42 5.31 2.56
C PHE A 11 0.99 6.38 1.63
N GLY A 12 0.14 7.02 0.83
CA GLY A 12 0.56 8.11 -0.02
C GLY A 12 -0.58 8.76 -0.79
N TYR A 13 -0.22 9.75 -1.60
CA TYR A 13 -1.16 10.47 -2.46
C TYR A 13 -1.07 9.96 -3.89
N THR A 14 -2.22 9.77 -4.51
CA THR A 14 -2.32 9.62 -5.96
C THR A 14 -2.12 10.98 -6.66
N PRO A 15 -1.79 11.00 -7.97
CA PRO A 15 -1.64 12.27 -8.72
C PRO A 15 -2.90 13.14 -8.75
N ASP A 16 -4.09 12.57 -8.53
CA ASP A 16 -5.36 13.28 -8.42
C ASP A 16 -5.70 13.71 -6.98
N GLY A 17 -4.78 13.51 -6.02
CA GLY A 17 -4.87 14.07 -4.67
C GLY A 17 -5.57 13.19 -3.64
N ARG A 18 -5.93 11.94 -3.96
CA ARG A 18 -6.54 11.02 -2.99
C ARG A 18 -5.50 10.39 -2.08
N TYR A 19 -5.79 10.32 -0.79
CA TYR A 19 -4.95 9.63 0.18
C TYR A 19 -5.32 8.15 0.22
N ILE A 20 -4.36 7.29 -0.10
CA ILE A 20 -4.58 5.85 -0.25
C ILE A 20 -3.58 5.05 0.58
N ILE A 21 -3.96 3.82 0.91
CA ILE A 21 -3.05 2.75 1.34
C ILE A 21 -2.88 1.76 0.20
N VAL A 22 -1.63 1.40 -0.12
CA VAL A 22 -1.30 0.37 -1.10
C VAL A 22 -0.66 -0.80 -0.38
N VAL A 23 -1.25 -1.98 -0.54
CA VAL A 23 -0.66 -3.25 -0.12
C VAL A 23 0.15 -3.80 -1.29
N TYR A 24 1.38 -4.22 -1.03
CA TYR A 24 2.30 -4.70 -2.07
C TYR A 24 3.07 -5.94 -1.61
N CYS A 25 3.54 -6.73 -2.57
CA CYS A 25 4.50 -7.79 -2.32
C CYS A 25 5.89 -7.34 -2.78
N GLU A 26 6.89 -7.51 -1.93
CA GLU A 26 8.30 -7.36 -2.30
C GLU A 26 8.71 -8.54 -3.17
N ILE A 27 9.31 -8.26 -4.33
CA ILE A 27 9.81 -9.26 -5.26
C ILE A 27 11.33 -9.40 -5.09
N ASP A 28 12.03 -8.27 -5.00
CA ASP A 28 13.45 -8.15 -4.72
C ASP A 28 13.76 -6.77 -4.09
N GLU A 29 15.04 -6.45 -3.89
CA GLU A 29 15.49 -5.21 -3.22
C GLU A 29 14.98 -3.91 -3.90
N PHE A 30 14.71 -3.94 -5.20
CA PHE A 30 14.33 -2.75 -5.96
C PHE A 30 12.96 -2.87 -6.64
N SER A 31 12.30 -4.01 -6.50
CA SER A 31 11.05 -4.33 -7.19
C SER A 31 9.96 -4.73 -6.21
N ALA A 32 8.82 -4.05 -6.29
CA ALA A 32 7.61 -4.36 -5.56
C ALA A 32 6.42 -4.45 -6.53
N TYR A 33 5.48 -5.36 -6.25
CA TYR A 33 4.25 -5.51 -7.02
C TYR A 33 3.05 -5.05 -6.19
N PRO A 34 2.27 -4.06 -6.65
CA PRO A 34 1.07 -3.64 -5.94
C PRO A 34 -0.02 -4.71 -6.04
N VAL A 35 -0.56 -5.12 -4.89
CA VAL A 35 -1.64 -6.10 -4.80
C VAL A 35 -3.00 -5.40 -4.85
N THR A 36 -3.21 -4.40 -4.01
CA THR A 36 -4.47 -3.65 -3.91
C THR A 36 -4.23 -2.25 -3.36
N ALA A 37 -5.10 -1.31 -3.74
CA ALA A 37 -5.09 0.07 -3.26
C ALA A 37 -6.50 0.46 -2.79
N PHE A 38 -6.58 1.07 -1.60
CA PHE A 38 -7.83 1.56 -1.01
C PHE A 38 -7.68 3.03 -0.62
N GLU A 39 -8.71 3.82 -0.90
CA GLU A 39 -8.81 5.19 -0.39
C GLU A 39 -9.15 5.18 1.10
N VAL A 40 -8.45 6.02 1.87
CA VAL A 40 -8.59 6.12 3.32
C VAL A 40 -8.55 7.59 3.75
N GLN A 41 -9.03 7.88 4.95
CA GLN A 41 -8.95 9.23 5.49
C GLN A 41 -7.50 9.57 5.87
N GLU A 42 -7.09 10.80 5.61
CA GLU A 42 -5.80 11.32 6.07
C GLU A 42 -5.73 11.28 7.61
N PRO A 43 -4.57 10.96 8.19
CA PRO A 43 -4.40 11.02 9.64
C PRO A 43 -4.60 12.46 10.12
N GLN A 44 -5.61 12.68 10.96
CA GLN A 44 -5.70 13.94 11.72
C GLN A 44 -4.59 13.97 12.76
N ARG A 45 -3.78 15.05 12.73
CA ARG A 45 -2.72 15.31 13.70
C ARG A 45 -3.25 15.50 15.12
#